data_AF-A0A1I6LXM1-F1
#
_entry.id   AF-A0A1I6LXM1-F1
#
_cell.length_a   1.000
_cell.length_b   1.000
_cell.length_c   1.000
_cell.angle_alpha   90.00
_cell.angle_beta   90.00
_cell.angle_gamma   90.00
#
_symmetry.space_group_name_H-M   'P 1'
#
loop_
_entity.id
_entity.type
_entity.pdbx_description
1 polymer ?
#
loop_
_entity_poly.entity_id
_entity_poly.type
_entity_poly.pdbx_seq_one_letter_code
_entity_poly.pdbx_strand_id
1 'polypeptide(L)'
;MHPVFRALASVLLLSAACAAQHPSFDVASIRPSPPGTRNKGMELLSPFTGGAPKGGLFSANAPLSVYIIFAYHITDSSQYRPLFASLPAWAQSGTYDIEARIDGTPDTDQVRAMVRSLLEERFKLATHLDTRPQPVYALVFDKPGHPGPQLHPHPVSSACTERPVGTSPAAIPTSAPAATCGTALYQHDGRLHVRMIDESIEQAAISIGGAAGFMGGMESRSVVNQTGLTGQFDLDIEFAPETPAGPGAPVESTGPTFEDALKSQLGLKLVKQTGTVSTLVVDHIEKPSEN
;
A
#
# COMPACT_ATOMS: atom_id res chain seq x y z
N MET A 1 45.11 -59.19 32.90
CA MET A 1 45.25 -58.29 31.74
C MET A 1 44.12 -58.59 30.77
N HIS A 2 43.05 -57.78 30.76
CA HIS A 2 42.11 -57.57 29.65
C HIS A 2 41.26 -56.30 29.96
N PRO A 3 40.93 -55.46 28.97
CA PRO A 3 40.64 -54.04 29.19
C PRO A 3 39.14 -53.72 29.32
N VAL A 4 38.86 -52.65 30.06
CA VAL A 4 37.56 -52.00 30.22
C VAL A 4 37.24 -51.20 28.95
N PHE A 5 36.18 -51.57 28.21
CA PHE A 5 35.63 -50.75 27.14
C PHE A 5 34.57 -49.79 27.69
N ARG A 6 34.90 -48.50 27.74
CA ARG A 6 33.94 -47.40 27.96
C ARG A 6 33.26 -47.08 26.63
N ALA A 7 31.95 -47.30 26.53
CA ALA A 7 31.14 -46.79 25.44
C ALA A 7 30.81 -45.31 25.69
N LEU A 8 31.30 -44.43 24.82
CA LEU A 8 30.89 -43.02 24.73
C LEU A 8 29.63 -42.94 23.87
N ALA A 9 28.49 -42.59 24.47
CA ALA A 9 27.27 -42.27 23.74
C ALA A 9 27.34 -40.79 23.30
N SER A 10 27.56 -40.56 22.01
CA SER A 10 27.47 -39.24 21.39
C SER A 10 25.99 -38.87 21.19
N VAL A 11 25.50 -37.91 21.98
CA VAL A 11 24.20 -37.28 21.74
C VAL A 11 24.37 -36.26 20.62
N LEU A 12 23.92 -36.60 19.41
CA LEU A 12 23.75 -35.65 18.32
C LEU A 12 22.49 -34.81 18.62
N LEU A 13 22.69 -33.59 19.10
CA LEU A 13 21.65 -32.56 19.08
C LEU A 13 21.45 -32.13 17.62
N LEU A 14 20.42 -32.66 16.96
CA LEU A 14 19.92 -32.10 15.71
C LEU A 14 19.32 -30.72 16.03
N SER A 15 20.09 -29.67 15.79
CA SER A 15 19.55 -28.33 15.64
C SER A 15 18.70 -28.30 14.37
N ALA A 16 17.39 -28.45 14.53
CA ALA A 16 16.44 -28.14 13.47
C ALA A 16 16.49 -26.63 13.22
N ALA A 17 17.27 -26.22 12.22
CA ALA A 17 17.15 -24.90 11.64
C ALA A 17 15.77 -24.82 10.99
N CYS A 18 14.85 -24.09 11.62
CA CYS A 18 13.64 -23.63 10.96
C CYS A 18 14.10 -22.66 9.85
N ALA A 19 14.34 -23.18 8.65
CA ALA A 19 14.42 -22.34 7.47
C ALA A 19 13.03 -21.70 7.34
N ALA A 20 12.93 -20.42 7.66
CA ALA A 20 11.79 -19.63 7.26
C ALA A 20 11.63 -19.87 5.75
N GLN A 21 10.53 -20.53 5.36
CA GLN A 21 10.19 -20.72 3.97
C GLN A 21 10.10 -19.31 3.37
N HIS A 22 11.08 -18.91 2.57
CA HIS A 22 10.99 -17.70 1.78
C HIS A 22 9.79 -17.89 0.84
N PRO A 23 8.72 -17.07 0.94
CA PRO A 23 7.60 -17.21 0.04
C PRO A 23 8.11 -16.97 -1.38
N SER A 24 7.94 -17.94 -2.27
CA SER A 24 8.42 -17.90 -3.65
C SER A 24 7.38 -18.51 -4.58
N PHE A 25 7.37 -18.09 -5.83
CA PHE A 25 6.60 -18.78 -6.87
C PHE A 25 7.29 -20.09 -7.27
N ASP A 26 6.52 -21.12 -7.62
CA ASP A 26 7.08 -22.41 -8.05
C ASP A 26 7.79 -22.28 -9.39
N VAL A 27 7.18 -21.53 -10.31
CA VAL A 27 7.72 -21.18 -11.62
C VAL A 27 7.30 -19.76 -11.95
N ALA A 28 8.26 -18.93 -12.33
CA ALA A 28 8.01 -17.57 -12.80
C ALA A 28 8.71 -17.29 -14.12
N SER A 29 7.97 -16.72 -15.06
CA SER A 29 8.47 -16.17 -16.30
C SER A 29 8.45 -14.65 -16.24
N ILE A 30 9.58 -14.04 -16.56
CA ILE A 30 9.75 -12.58 -16.64
C ILE A 30 10.20 -12.21 -18.04
N ARG A 31 9.49 -11.29 -18.70
CA ARG A 31 9.84 -10.81 -20.05
C ARG A 31 9.73 -9.29 -20.11
N PRO A 32 10.70 -8.59 -20.73
CA PRO A 32 10.51 -7.18 -21.08
C PRO A 32 9.31 -7.01 -21.99
N SER A 33 8.46 -6.03 -21.71
CA SER A 33 7.26 -5.79 -22.50
C SER A 33 7.57 -4.97 -23.75
N PRO A 34 6.95 -5.27 -24.90
CA PRO A 34 7.10 -4.46 -26.11
C PRO A 34 6.67 -3.01 -25.88
N PRO A 35 7.34 -2.02 -26.51
CA PRO A 35 6.93 -0.62 -26.44
C PRO A 35 5.46 -0.43 -26.85
N GLY A 36 4.71 0.36 -26.08
CA GLY A 36 3.29 0.64 -26.35
C GLY A 36 2.31 -0.44 -25.89
N THR A 37 2.79 -1.51 -25.25
CA THR A 37 1.92 -2.50 -24.58
C THR A 37 1.12 -1.81 -23.49
N ARG A 38 -0.20 -2.03 -23.48
CA ARG A 38 -1.05 -1.56 -22.38
C ARG A 38 -0.79 -2.39 -21.13
N ASN A 39 -0.62 -1.70 -20.00
CA ASN A 39 -0.53 -2.34 -18.69
C ASN A 39 -1.77 -3.22 -18.42
N LYS A 40 -1.56 -4.35 -17.74
CA LYS A 40 -2.58 -5.35 -17.40
C LYS A 40 -2.36 -5.84 -15.98
N GLY A 41 -3.42 -6.25 -15.30
CA GLY A 41 -3.34 -6.71 -13.90
C GLY A 41 -2.93 -5.59 -12.94
N MET A 42 -3.16 -4.32 -13.31
CA MET A 42 -2.87 -3.18 -12.43
C MET A 42 -3.75 -3.19 -11.19
N GLU A 43 -4.96 -3.74 -11.27
CA GLU A 43 -5.78 -3.94 -10.06
C GLU A 43 -5.11 -4.90 -9.06
N LEU A 44 -4.38 -5.91 -9.54
CA LEU A 44 -3.67 -6.88 -8.70
C LEU A 44 -2.52 -6.22 -7.95
N LEU A 45 -1.83 -5.29 -8.61
CA LEU A 45 -0.64 -4.60 -8.11
C LEU A 45 -0.94 -3.32 -7.32
N SER A 46 -2.22 -2.99 -7.12
CA SER A 46 -2.58 -1.80 -6.36
C SER A 46 -2.18 -1.95 -4.89
N PRO A 47 -1.45 -0.99 -4.29
CA PRO A 47 -1.12 -1.05 -2.86
C PRO A 47 -2.36 -0.83 -1.97
N PHE A 48 -3.45 -0.30 -2.51
CA PHE A 48 -4.69 -0.02 -1.76
C PHE A 48 -5.78 -1.07 -1.98
N THR A 49 -5.85 -1.65 -3.18
CA THR A 49 -6.95 -2.51 -3.62
C THR A 49 -6.49 -3.83 -4.23
N GLY A 50 -5.17 -4.02 -4.34
CA GLY A 50 -4.59 -5.26 -4.84
C GLY A 50 -4.73 -6.40 -3.86
N GLY A 51 -4.63 -7.62 -4.38
CA GLY A 51 -4.59 -8.78 -3.52
C GLY A 51 -4.24 -10.06 -4.24
N ALA A 52 -4.44 -11.19 -3.57
CA ALA A 52 -4.11 -12.50 -4.13
C ALA A 52 -4.89 -12.82 -5.42
N PRO A 53 -4.21 -13.29 -6.48
CA PRO A 53 -4.87 -13.63 -7.72
C PRO A 53 -5.75 -14.87 -7.56
N LYS A 54 -6.89 -14.88 -8.26
CA LYS A 54 -7.80 -16.03 -8.28
C LYS A 54 -7.34 -17.03 -9.36
N GLY A 55 -7.27 -18.31 -9.02
CA GLY A 55 -6.97 -19.37 -9.97
C GLY A 55 -5.49 -19.79 -10.09
N GLY A 56 -4.68 -19.52 -9.06
CA GLY A 56 -3.32 -20.08 -8.95
C GLY A 56 -2.30 -19.52 -9.95
N LEU A 57 -2.60 -18.36 -10.56
CA LEU A 57 -1.70 -17.69 -11.50
C LEU A 57 -1.61 -16.20 -11.17
N PHE A 58 -0.41 -15.74 -10.86
CA PHE A 58 -0.05 -14.34 -10.88
C PHE A 58 0.25 -13.93 -12.32
N SER A 59 -0.43 -12.91 -12.84
CA SER A 59 -0.18 -12.40 -14.19
C SER A 59 -0.39 -10.89 -14.21
N ALA A 60 0.68 -10.14 -14.51
CA ALA A 60 0.61 -8.70 -14.66
C ALA A 60 1.61 -8.19 -15.71
N ASN A 61 1.29 -7.01 -16.25
CA ASN A 61 2.14 -6.21 -17.12
C ASN A 61 2.19 -4.80 -16.55
N ALA A 62 3.35 -4.40 -16.02
CA ALA A 62 3.49 -3.11 -15.34
C ALA A 62 4.94 -2.60 -15.35
N PRO A 63 5.16 -1.30 -15.13
CA PRO A 63 6.48 -0.75 -14.84
C PRO A 63 7.12 -1.45 -13.63
N LEU A 64 8.44 -1.64 -13.64
CA LEU A 64 9.16 -2.32 -12.56
C LEU A 64 8.93 -1.67 -11.19
N SER A 65 8.84 -0.35 -11.16
CA SER A 65 8.53 0.41 -9.94
C SER A 65 7.19 0.05 -9.31
N VAL A 66 6.18 -0.33 -10.10
CA VAL A 66 4.86 -0.72 -9.59
C VAL A 66 4.95 -2.06 -8.86
N TYR A 67 5.74 -3.02 -9.37
CA TYR A 67 6.00 -4.27 -8.66
C TYR A 67 6.73 -4.03 -7.33
N ILE A 68 7.68 -3.09 -7.28
CA ILE A 68 8.39 -2.74 -6.04
C ILE A 68 7.42 -2.09 -5.03
N ILE A 69 6.61 -1.12 -5.47
CA ILE A 69 5.60 -0.46 -4.63
C ILE A 69 4.63 -1.49 -4.03
N PHE A 70 4.17 -2.44 -4.84
CA PHE A 70 3.30 -3.53 -4.38
C PHE A 70 4.02 -4.45 -3.38
N ALA A 71 5.20 -4.97 -3.74
CA ALA A 71 5.94 -5.95 -2.94
C ALA A 71 6.32 -5.43 -1.54
N TYR A 72 6.59 -4.12 -1.41
CA TYR A 72 6.92 -3.47 -0.15
C TYR A 72 5.74 -2.73 0.49
N HIS A 73 4.53 -2.87 -0.06
CA HIS A 73 3.30 -2.24 0.43
C HIS A 73 3.44 -0.73 0.69
N ILE A 74 4.03 -0.01 -0.27
CA ILE A 74 4.23 1.44 -0.15
C ILE A 74 2.90 2.12 -0.47
N THR A 75 2.21 2.60 0.57
CA THR A 75 0.90 3.26 0.48
C THR A 75 0.97 4.78 0.56
N ASP A 76 2.04 5.33 1.13
CA ASP A 76 2.30 6.78 1.14
C ASP A 76 2.89 7.22 -0.21
N SER A 77 2.07 7.88 -1.02
CA SER A 77 2.43 8.33 -2.36
C SER A 77 3.60 9.33 -2.39
N SER A 78 3.87 10.02 -1.29
CA SER A 78 5.02 10.92 -1.19
C SER A 78 6.36 10.17 -1.28
N GLN A 79 6.37 8.87 -0.97
CA GLN A 79 7.56 8.00 -1.09
C GLN A 79 7.83 7.53 -2.52
N TYR A 80 6.84 7.64 -3.43
CA TYR A 80 7.03 7.18 -4.80
C TYR A 80 8.14 7.95 -5.50
N ARG A 81 8.13 9.29 -5.44
CA ARG A 81 9.13 10.12 -6.13
C ARG A 81 10.56 9.83 -5.66
N PRO A 82 10.87 9.76 -4.34
CA PRO A 82 12.17 9.27 -3.87
C PRO A 82 12.55 7.87 -4.38
N LEU A 83 11.62 6.91 -4.33
CA LEU A 83 11.86 5.56 -4.85
C LEU A 83 12.24 5.61 -6.34
N PHE A 84 11.44 6.30 -7.16
CA PHE A 84 11.71 6.49 -8.59
C PHE A 84 13.07 7.14 -8.85
N ALA A 85 13.46 8.12 -8.02
CA ALA A 85 14.75 8.79 -8.15
C ALA A 85 15.95 7.89 -7.78
N SER A 86 15.75 6.87 -6.95
CA SER A 86 16.79 5.88 -6.60
C SER A 86 17.00 4.81 -7.69
N LEU A 87 16.05 4.67 -8.62
CA LEU A 87 16.14 3.66 -9.67
C LEU A 87 17.06 4.11 -10.83
N PRO A 88 17.83 3.19 -11.44
CA PRO A 88 18.54 3.48 -12.69
C PRO A 88 17.53 3.73 -13.83
N ALA A 89 17.94 4.49 -14.86
CA ALA A 89 17.06 4.95 -15.94
C ALA A 89 16.29 3.82 -16.66
N TRP A 90 16.89 2.64 -16.79
CA TRP A 90 16.23 1.47 -17.39
C TRP A 90 15.11 0.91 -16.52
N ALA A 91 15.23 1.00 -15.19
CA ALA A 91 14.22 0.52 -14.24
C ALA A 91 13.10 1.56 -14.02
N GLN A 92 13.38 2.84 -14.27
CA GLN A 92 12.37 3.90 -14.22
C GLN A 92 11.31 3.78 -15.33
N SER A 93 11.72 3.29 -16.51
CA SER A 93 10.85 3.18 -17.70
C SER A 93 10.58 1.74 -18.15
N GLY A 94 11.29 0.75 -17.59
CA GLY A 94 11.15 -0.65 -17.96
C GLY A 94 9.82 -1.25 -17.51
N THR A 95 9.07 -1.78 -18.46
CA THR A 95 7.84 -2.55 -18.23
C THR A 95 8.12 -4.03 -18.40
N TYR A 96 7.56 -4.85 -17.51
CA TYR A 96 7.75 -6.29 -17.51
C TYR A 96 6.43 -7.05 -17.42
N ASP A 97 6.33 -8.10 -18.23
CA ASP A 97 5.34 -9.16 -18.12
C ASP A 97 5.85 -10.19 -17.12
N ILE A 98 5.14 -10.35 -16.01
CA ILE A 98 5.41 -11.37 -15.00
C ILE A 98 4.23 -12.33 -14.95
N GLU A 99 4.50 -13.59 -15.26
CA GLU A 99 3.57 -14.71 -15.13
C GLU A 99 4.18 -15.73 -14.19
N ALA A 100 3.50 -16.05 -13.09
CA ALA A 100 4.03 -16.96 -12.09
C ALA A 100 2.94 -17.86 -11.50
N ARG A 101 3.27 -19.15 -11.33
CA ARG A 101 2.37 -20.12 -10.70
C ARG A 101 2.37 -19.92 -9.19
N ILE A 102 1.19 -20.01 -8.62
CA ILE A 102 0.96 -19.94 -7.18
C ILE A 102 0.34 -21.27 -6.75
N ASP A 103 1.06 -21.97 -5.89
CA ASP A 103 0.49 -23.07 -5.12
C ASP A 103 -0.31 -22.57 -3.92
N GLY A 104 -1.41 -23.26 -3.64
CA GLY A 104 -2.32 -22.93 -2.53
C GLY A 104 -3.16 -21.67 -2.76
N THR A 105 -3.59 -21.07 -1.67
CA THR A 105 -4.44 -19.87 -1.64
C THR A 105 -3.81 -18.83 -0.71
N PRO A 106 -2.67 -18.24 -1.11
CA PRO A 106 -2.00 -17.26 -0.26
C PRO A 106 -2.87 -16.01 -0.08
N ASP A 107 -2.75 -15.37 1.07
CA ASP A 107 -3.27 -14.02 1.27
C ASP A 107 -2.43 -12.98 0.52
N THR A 108 -2.88 -11.72 0.54
CA THR A 108 -2.21 -10.63 -0.17
C THR A 108 -0.78 -10.38 0.34
N ASP A 109 -0.53 -10.48 1.64
CA ASP A 109 0.80 -10.26 2.22
C ASP A 109 1.78 -11.36 1.80
N GLN A 110 1.29 -12.58 1.72
CA GLN A 110 2.04 -13.72 1.19
C GLN A 110 2.39 -13.49 -0.28
N VAL A 111 1.44 -13.03 -1.11
CA VAL A 111 1.71 -12.70 -2.52
C VAL A 111 2.71 -11.55 -2.66
N ARG A 112 2.60 -10.50 -1.84
CA ARG A 112 3.60 -9.40 -1.79
C ARG A 112 4.99 -9.95 -1.48
N ALA A 113 5.10 -10.84 -0.51
CA ALA A 113 6.36 -11.48 -0.16
C ALA A 113 6.91 -12.35 -1.30
N MET A 114 6.06 -13.08 -2.03
CA MET A 114 6.48 -13.86 -3.21
C MET A 114 7.01 -12.96 -4.34
N VAL A 115 6.34 -11.83 -4.61
CA VAL A 115 6.83 -10.84 -5.58
C VAL A 115 8.16 -10.24 -5.11
N ARG A 116 8.30 -9.94 -3.82
CA ARG A 116 9.56 -9.44 -3.25
C ARG A 116 10.71 -10.44 -3.48
N SER A 117 10.52 -11.71 -3.16
CA SER A 117 11.52 -12.77 -3.39
C SER A 117 11.89 -12.87 -4.88
N LEU A 118 10.90 -12.82 -5.78
CA LEU A 118 11.16 -12.82 -7.22
C LEU A 118 12.02 -11.62 -7.65
N LEU A 119 11.75 -10.42 -7.13
CA LEU A 119 12.53 -9.22 -7.44
C LEU A 119 13.98 -9.32 -6.90
N GLU A 120 14.14 -9.82 -5.68
CA GLU A 120 15.46 -10.08 -5.07
C GLU A 120 16.27 -11.10 -5.88
N GLU A 121 15.64 -12.21 -6.28
CA GLU A 121 16.32 -13.30 -6.99
C GLU A 121 16.64 -12.94 -8.44
N ARG A 122 15.65 -12.41 -9.16
CA ARG A 122 15.71 -12.25 -10.62
C ARG A 122 16.24 -10.90 -11.03
N PHE A 123 15.93 -9.83 -10.29
CA PHE A 123 16.44 -8.47 -10.54
C PHE A 123 17.57 -8.09 -9.60
N LYS A 124 18.03 -8.99 -8.72
CA LYS A 124 19.06 -8.69 -7.71
C LYS A 124 18.71 -7.44 -6.87
N LEU A 125 17.41 -7.25 -6.63
CA LEU A 125 16.92 -6.09 -5.89
C LEU A 125 17.47 -6.12 -4.46
N ALA A 126 18.20 -5.08 -4.08
CA ALA A 126 18.60 -4.82 -2.71
C ALA A 126 18.05 -3.46 -2.27
N THR A 127 17.50 -3.39 -1.06
CA THR A 127 16.88 -2.17 -0.53
C THR A 127 17.22 -1.96 0.94
N HIS A 128 17.08 -0.72 1.38
CA HIS A 128 17.04 -0.37 2.80
C HIS A 128 15.99 0.71 3.07
N LEU A 129 15.65 0.88 4.35
CA LEU A 129 14.84 2.00 4.81
C LEU A 129 15.75 3.16 5.19
N ASP A 130 15.55 4.28 4.53
CA ASP A 130 16.23 5.54 4.83
C ASP A 130 15.28 6.45 5.61
N THR A 131 15.67 6.76 6.84
CA THR A 131 14.85 7.51 7.80
C THR A 131 15.45 8.90 8.01
N ARG A 132 14.78 9.94 7.50
CA ARG A 132 15.30 11.31 7.55
C ARG A 132 14.24 12.35 7.92
N PRO A 133 14.63 13.46 8.59
CA PRO A 133 13.75 14.60 8.81
C PRO A 133 13.36 15.26 7.49
N GLN A 134 12.07 15.42 7.24
CA GLN A 134 11.51 16.05 6.04
C GLN A 134 10.27 16.89 6.38
N PRO A 135 9.87 17.84 5.51
CA PRO A 135 8.61 18.55 5.69
C PRO A 135 7.42 17.59 5.55
N VAL A 136 6.59 17.50 6.58
CA VAL A 136 5.38 16.66 6.65
C VAL A 136 4.18 17.50 7.05
N TYR A 137 2.99 16.91 6.94
CA TYR A 137 1.82 17.38 7.68
C TYR A 137 1.60 16.52 8.93
N ALA A 138 1.42 17.15 10.08
CA ALA A 138 0.90 16.49 11.26
C ALA A 138 -0.63 16.45 11.16
N LEU A 139 -1.22 15.27 11.30
CA LEU A 139 -2.66 15.14 11.55
C LEU A 139 -2.89 15.29 13.05
N VAL A 140 -3.54 16.38 13.45
CA VAL A 140 -3.82 16.71 14.85
C VAL A 140 -5.29 17.08 15.02
N PHE A 141 -5.77 17.08 16.26
CA PHE A 141 -7.08 17.64 16.54
C PHE A 141 -7.14 19.15 16.21
N ASP A 142 -8.24 19.59 15.61
CA ASP A 142 -8.52 21.01 15.46
C ASP A 142 -8.69 21.67 16.83
N LYS A 143 -9.49 21.03 17.70
CA LYS A 143 -9.65 21.35 19.13
C LYS A 143 -9.21 20.14 19.96
N PRO A 144 -8.27 20.29 20.91
CA PRO A 144 -7.66 19.16 21.62
C PRO A 144 -8.68 18.15 22.18
N GLY A 145 -8.59 16.89 21.75
CA GLY A 145 -9.44 15.80 22.24
C GLY A 145 -10.90 15.84 21.80
N HIS A 146 -11.27 16.69 20.84
CA HIS A 146 -12.62 16.80 20.33
C HIS A 146 -12.71 16.24 18.90
N PRO A 147 -13.02 14.94 18.73
CA PRO A 147 -13.31 14.39 17.41
C PRO A 147 -14.57 15.02 16.83
N GLY A 148 -14.61 15.10 15.52
CA GLY A 148 -15.79 15.54 14.78
C GLY A 148 -16.85 14.44 14.67
N PRO A 149 -18.04 14.80 14.18
CA PRO A 149 -19.20 13.91 14.12
C PRO A 149 -19.07 12.75 13.12
N GLN A 150 -18.02 12.69 12.32
CA GLN A 150 -17.74 11.61 11.37
C GLN A 150 -16.48 10.84 11.72
N LEU A 151 -15.97 10.94 12.95
CA LEU A 151 -14.83 10.16 13.44
C LEU A 151 -15.23 9.43 14.72
N HIS A 152 -15.42 8.11 14.62
CA HIS A 152 -15.87 7.29 15.74
C HIS A 152 -14.99 6.07 15.93
N PRO A 153 -14.77 5.60 17.17
CA PRO A 153 -14.15 4.29 17.38
C PRO A 153 -14.96 3.19 16.69
N HIS A 154 -14.27 2.28 16.02
CA HIS A 154 -14.89 1.09 15.43
C HIS A 154 -15.36 0.15 16.55
N PRO A 155 -16.64 -0.25 16.60
CA PRO A 155 -17.10 -1.21 17.59
C PRO A 155 -16.43 -2.58 17.42
N VAL A 156 -15.85 -3.15 18.48
CA VAL A 156 -15.20 -4.48 18.43
C VAL A 156 -16.16 -5.60 17.98
N SER A 157 -17.47 -5.40 18.14
CA SER A 157 -18.51 -6.37 17.75
C SER A 157 -19.02 -6.22 16.32
N SER A 158 -18.68 -5.13 15.61
CA SER A 158 -19.09 -4.96 14.22
C SER A 158 -18.15 -5.72 13.31
N ALA A 159 -18.68 -6.71 12.59
CA ALA A 159 -17.98 -7.29 11.46
C ALA A 159 -18.26 -6.43 10.22
N CYS A 160 -17.20 -6.03 9.52
CA CYS A 160 -17.29 -5.58 8.15
C CYS A 160 -16.87 -6.72 7.21
N THR A 161 -17.36 -6.68 5.97
CA THR A 161 -16.96 -7.65 4.96
C THR A 161 -15.60 -7.25 4.42
N GLU A 162 -14.66 -8.19 4.31
CA GLU A 162 -13.40 -7.92 3.62
C GLU A 162 -13.67 -7.53 2.16
N ARG A 163 -12.89 -6.57 1.64
CA ARG A 163 -13.05 -6.09 0.26
C ARG A 163 -12.75 -7.22 -0.72
N PRO A 164 -13.63 -7.48 -1.71
CA PRO A 164 -13.31 -8.43 -2.76
C PRO A 164 -12.01 -8.04 -3.46
N VAL A 165 -11.01 -8.91 -3.31
CA VAL A 165 -9.72 -8.79 -3.95
C VAL A 165 -9.86 -8.90 -5.48
N GLY A 166 -9.18 -8.01 -6.22
CA GLY A 166 -9.05 -8.09 -7.68
C GLY A 166 -10.19 -7.45 -8.47
N THR A 167 -11.02 -6.62 -7.85
CA THR A 167 -12.03 -5.81 -8.55
C THR A 167 -11.85 -4.34 -8.19
N SER A 168 -10.86 -3.68 -8.81
CA SER A 168 -10.83 -2.22 -8.82
C SER A 168 -11.71 -1.74 -9.97
N PRO A 169 -12.83 -1.03 -9.71
CA PRO A 169 -13.64 -0.50 -10.79
C PRO A 169 -12.83 0.51 -11.62
N ALA A 170 -13.04 0.51 -12.94
CA ALA A 170 -12.34 1.40 -13.88
C ALA A 170 -12.64 2.88 -13.65
N ALA A 171 -13.70 3.18 -12.88
CA ALA A 171 -14.10 4.50 -12.45
C ALA A 171 -14.40 4.48 -10.94
N ILE A 172 -14.26 5.64 -10.28
CA ILE A 172 -14.68 5.83 -8.90
C ILE A 172 -16.19 5.54 -8.81
N PRO A 173 -16.66 4.62 -7.94
CA PRO A 173 -18.08 4.32 -7.80
C PRO A 173 -18.91 5.55 -7.43
N THR A 174 -20.16 5.63 -7.88
CA THR A 174 -21.09 6.73 -7.54
C THR A 174 -21.90 6.49 -6.26
N SER A 175 -21.53 5.47 -5.48
CA SER A 175 -22.14 5.17 -4.19
C SER A 175 -21.16 4.45 -3.28
N ALA A 176 -21.41 4.55 -1.98
CA ALA A 176 -20.61 3.91 -0.96
C ALA A 176 -20.72 2.38 -1.09
N PRO A 177 -19.59 1.63 -1.11
CA PRO A 177 -19.65 0.17 -1.10
C PRO A 177 -20.28 -0.34 0.20
N ALA A 178 -20.91 -1.52 0.20
CA ALA A 178 -21.56 -2.04 1.40
C ALA A 178 -20.52 -2.46 2.45
N ALA A 179 -20.60 -1.89 3.67
CA ALA A 179 -19.91 -2.28 4.92
C ALA A 179 -18.56 -3.01 4.73
N THR A 180 -17.66 -2.43 3.93
CA THR A 180 -16.41 -3.08 3.56
C THR A 180 -15.29 -2.55 4.44
N CYS A 181 -14.49 -3.43 5.06
CA CYS A 181 -13.35 -3.01 5.85
C CYS A 181 -12.33 -2.25 4.98
N GLY A 182 -11.61 -1.34 5.61
CA GLY A 182 -10.58 -0.53 5.00
C GLY A 182 -11.07 0.63 4.15
N THR A 183 -10.14 1.32 3.49
CA THR A 183 -10.43 2.56 2.76
C THR A 183 -11.23 2.35 1.47
N ALA A 184 -12.31 3.10 1.31
CA ALA A 184 -13.11 3.21 0.10
C ALA A 184 -13.15 4.66 -0.39
N LEU A 185 -12.93 4.84 -1.70
CA LEU A 185 -13.14 6.10 -2.40
C LEU A 185 -14.40 5.95 -3.27
N TYR A 186 -15.34 6.87 -3.14
CA TYR A 186 -16.51 6.94 -4.00
C TYR A 186 -16.94 8.40 -4.21
N GLN A 187 -17.81 8.63 -5.17
CA GLN A 187 -18.47 9.90 -5.39
C GLN A 187 -19.94 9.78 -5.06
N HIS A 188 -20.52 10.80 -4.47
CA HIS A 188 -21.96 10.88 -4.23
C HIS A 188 -22.37 12.34 -4.32
N ASP A 189 -23.45 12.63 -5.06
CA ASP A 189 -23.96 13.99 -5.26
C ASP A 189 -22.89 15.03 -5.64
N GLY A 190 -21.94 14.64 -6.51
CA GLY A 190 -20.85 15.51 -6.98
C GLY A 190 -19.70 15.72 -5.99
N ARG A 191 -19.76 15.12 -4.80
CA ARG A 191 -18.69 15.16 -3.79
C ARG A 191 -17.86 13.89 -3.80
N LEU A 192 -16.60 14.02 -3.43
CA LEU A 192 -15.73 12.89 -3.14
C LEU A 192 -15.90 12.47 -1.69
N HIS A 193 -15.99 11.17 -1.48
CA HIS A 193 -16.02 10.54 -0.16
C HIS A 193 -14.80 9.66 0.03
N VAL A 194 -14.10 9.85 1.14
CA VAL A 194 -13.10 8.91 1.63
C VAL A 194 -13.66 8.29 2.91
N ARG A 195 -14.09 7.03 2.79
CA ARG A 195 -14.63 6.28 3.92
C ARG A 195 -13.63 5.23 4.37
N MET A 196 -13.46 5.09 5.67
CA MET A 196 -12.65 4.04 6.28
C MET A 196 -13.48 3.35 7.34
N ILE A 197 -13.39 2.02 7.38
CA ILE A 197 -14.10 1.20 8.35
C ILE A 197 -13.08 0.24 8.94
N ASP A 198 -13.05 0.14 10.28
CA ASP A 198 -12.11 -0.70 11.01
C ASP A 198 -10.64 -0.41 10.66
N GLU A 199 -10.29 0.89 10.66
CA GLU A 199 -8.94 1.35 10.27
C GLU A 199 -8.24 2.15 11.37
N SER A 200 -6.92 2.02 11.41
CA SER A 200 -6.11 2.78 12.35
C SER A 200 -6.04 4.24 11.93
N ILE A 201 -5.87 5.15 12.90
CA ILE A 201 -5.70 6.57 12.60
C ILE A 201 -4.38 6.82 11.83
N GLU A 202 -3.39 5.94 11.96
CA GLU A 202 -2.17 5.93 11.15
C GLU A 202 -2.49 5.68 9.66
N GLN A 203 -3.30 4.66 9.37
CA GLN A 203 -3.72 4.36 8.00
C GLN A 203 -4.64 5.46 7.44
N ALA A 204 -5.44 6.07 8.31
CA ALA A 204 -6.22 7.24 7.96
C ALA A 204 -5.35 8.42 7.59
N ALA A 205 -4.28 8.71 8.33
CA ALA A 205 -3.32 9.76 8.00
C ALA A 205 -2.70 9.53 6.60
N ILE A 206 -2.24 8.32 6.31
CA ILE A 206 -1.67 7.96 4.99
C ILE A 206 -2.70 8.19 3.87
N SER A 207 -3.92 7.69 4.05
CA SER A 207 -4.99 7.80 3.06
C SER A 207 -5.46 9.25 2.86
N ILE A 208 -5.56 10.04 3.93
CA ILE A 208 -5.84 11.49 3.91
C ILE A 208 -4.73 12.22 3.17
N GLY A 209 -3.46 11.86 3.38
CA GLY A 209 -2.33 12.43 2.65
C GLY A 209 -2.37 12.14 1.15
N GLY A 210 -2.70 10.92 0.77
CA GLY A 210 -2.94 10.53 -0.62
C GLY A 210 -4.07 11.35 -1.25
N ALA A 211 -5.22 11.46 -0.57
CA ALA A 211 -6.37 12.23 -1.03
C ALA A 211 -6.08 13.73 -1.16
N ALA A 212 -5.40 14.31 -0.15
CA ALA A 212 -4.96 15.70 -0.14
C ALA A 212 -4.09 16.04 -1.36
N GLY A 213 -3.10 15.18 -1.65
CA GLY A 213 -2.17 15.41 -2.75
C GLY A 213 -2.76 15.20 -4.15
N PHE A 214 -3.69 14.25 -4.30
CA PHE A 214 -4.28 13.93 -5.60
C PHE A 214 -5.55 14.73 -5.93
N MET A 215 -6.35 15.11 -4.93
CA MET A 215 -7.72 15.61 -5.13
C MET A 215 -7.99 16.99 -4.51
N GLY A 216 -7.16 17.43 -3.56
CA GLY A 216 -7.26 18.71 -2.86
C GLY A 216 -6.11 19.68 -3.17
N GLY A 217 -5.40 19.46 -4.28
CA GLY A 217 -4.36 20.38 -4.77
C GLY A 217 -3.15 20.60 -3.84
N MET A 218 -3.04 19.86 -2.74
CA MET A 218 -1.97 20.05 -1.77
C MET A 218 -0.64 19.45 -2.25
N GLU A 219 0.46 20.01 -1.75
CA GLU A 219 1.77 19.39 -1.92
C GLU A 219 1.78 17.95 -1.39
N SER A 220 2.22 16.99 -2.21
CA SER A 220 2.33 15.58 -1.84
C SER A 220 3.41 15.38 -0.76
N ARG A 221 3.03 15.57 0.50
CA ARG A 221 3.87 15.36 1.68
C ARG A 221 3.27 14.24 2.53
N SER A 222 4.11 13.45 3.19
CA SER A 222 3.65 12.49 4.19
C SER A 222 2.79 13.17 5.24
N VAL A 223 1.74 12.47 5.66
CA VAL A 223 0.92 12.88 6.79
C VAL A 223 1.22 11.93 7.95
N VAL A 224 1.61 12.49 9.09
CA VAL A 224 1.98 11.75 10.30
C VAL A 224 0.88 11.90 11.34
N ASN A 225 0.38 10.79 11.89
CA ASN A 225 -0.58 10.83 12.98
C ASN A 225 0.05 11.45 14.24
N GLN A 226 -0.56 12.51 14.74
CA GLN A 226 -0.25 13.14 16.04
C GLN A 226 -1.53 13.49 16.82
N THR A 227 -2.60 12.75 16.56
CA THR A 227 -3.88 12.92 17.27
C THR A 227 -3.84 12.34 18.69
N GLY A 228 -2.96 11.35 18.92
CA GLY A 228 -2.93 10.55 20.14
C GLY A 228 -4.07 9.52 20.22
N LEU A 229 -4.89 9.40 19.16
CA LEU A 229 -5.89 8.34 19.06
C LEU A 229 -5.22 6.98 18.87
N THR A 230 -5.77 5.97 19.53
CA THR A 230 -5.31 4.58 19.46
C THR A 230 -6.50 3.65 19.25
N GLY A 231 -6.32 2.56 18.52
CA GLY A 231 -7.38 1.62 18.17
C GLY A 231 -7.86 1.82 16.74
N GLN A 232 -9.00 1.19 16.43
CA GLN A 232 -9.62 1.23 15.11
C GLN A 232 -10.77 2.24 15.09
N PHE A 233 -10.95 2.89 13.95
CA PHE A 233 -11.90 3.97 13.75
C PHE A 233 -12.68 3.79 12.46
N ASP A 234 -13.92 4.26 12.50
CA ASP A 234 -14.77 4.48 11.35
C ASP A 234 -14.81 5.97 11.05
N LEU A 235 -14.62 6.33 9.79
CA LEU A 235 -14.80 7.69 9.32
C LEU A 235 -15.35 7.75 7.90
N ASP A 236 -16.04 8.85 7.60
CA ASP A 236 -16.51 9.19 6.26
C ASP A 236 -16.36 10.70 6.08
N ILE A 237 -15.39 11.11 5.26
CA ILE A 237 -15.17 12.52 4.95
C ILE A 237 -15.61 12.81 3.53
N GLU A 238 -16.47 13.82 3.39
CA GLU A 238 -16.94 14.32 2.09
C GLU A 238 -16.42 15.73 1.80
N PHE A 239 -15.98 15.96 0.56
CA PHE A 239 -15.45 17.25 0.14
C PHE A 239 -15.65 17.48 -1.37
N ALA A 240 -15.64 18.75 -1.76
CA ALA A 240 -15.69 19.12 -3.17
C ALA A 240 -14.39 18.70 -3.87
N PRO A 241 -14.44 18.05 -5.04
CA PRO A 241 -13.24 17.78 -5.84
C PRO A 241 -12.66 19.09 -6.35
N GLU A 242 -11.37 19.33 -6.11
CA GLU A 242 -10.67 20.50 -6.65
C GLU A 242 -10.13 20.26 -8.07
N THR A 243 -10.01 18.99 -8.45
CA THR A 243 -9.66 18.54 -9.79
C THR A 243 -10.77 17.69 -10.39
N PRO A 244 -11.07 17.82 -11.71
CA PRO A 244 -12.06 16.98 -12.37
C PRO A 244 -11.75 15.48 -12.19
N ALA A 245 -12.77 14.68 -11.91
CA ALA A 245 -12.65 13.21 -11.79
C ALA A 245 -12.29 12.49 -13.11
N GLY A 246 -12.11 13.23 -14.20
CA GLY A 246 -11.73 12.73 -15.52
C GLY A 246 -11.84 13.81 -16.61
N PRO A 247 -11.40 13.50 -17.84
CA PRO A 247 -11.49 14.42 -18.96
C PRO A 247 -12.95 14.81 -19.26
N GLY A 248 -13.28 16.10 -19.21
CA GLY A 248 -14.60 16.62 -19.56
C GLY A 248 -15.68 16.58 -18.47
N ALA A 249 -15.35 16.15 -17.25
CA ALA A 249 -16.27 16.24 -16.11
C ALA A 249 -16.42 17.71 -15.66
N PRO A 250 -17.64 18.25 -15.53
CA PRO A 250 -17.85 19.58 -14.93
C PRO A 250 -17.34 19.58 -13.48
N VAL A 251 -16.52 20.55 -13.11
CA VAL A 251 -16.21 20.83 -11.69
C VAL A 251 -17.36 21.67 -11.15
N GLU A 252 -18.47 21.05 -10.82
CA GLU A 252 -19.47 21.71 -9.97
C GLU A 252 -19.02 21.55 -8.52
N SER A 253 -18.24 22.52 -8.04
CA SER A 253 -17.73 22.59 -6.67
C SER A 253 -18.85 22.96 -5.69
N THR A 254 -19.77 22.03 -5.43
CA THR A 254 -20.87 22.21 -4.48
C THR A 254 -20.55 21.47 -3.16
N GLY A 255 -19.63 22.00 -2.36
CA GLY A 255 -19.27 21.40 -1.07
C GLY A 255 -18.16 22.13 -0.30
N PRO A 256 -17.84 21.65 0.92
CA PRO A 256 -16.70 22.17 1.68
C PRO A 256 -15.38 21.84 0.97
N THR A 257 -14.37 22.69 1.20
CA THR A 257 -12.99 22.35 0.85
C THR A 257 -12.51 21.14 1.66
N PHE A 258 -11.46 20.47 1.23
CA PHE A 258 -10.90 19.34 1.97
C PHE A 258 -10.46 19.74 3.40
N GLU A 259 -9.83 20.91 3.55
CA GLU A 259 -9.39 21.41 4.86
C GLU A 259 -10.57 21.75 5.79
N ASP A 260 -11.65 22.32 5.24
CA ASP A 260 -12.85 22.64 6.01
C ASP A 260 -13.60 21.36 6.41
N ALA A 261 -13.66 20.37 5.52
CA ALA A 261 -14.22 19.05 5.80
C ALA A 261 -13.45 18.33 6.93
N LEU A 262 -12.11 18.34 6.90
CA LEU A 262 -11.29 17.77 7.97
C LEU A 262 -11.65 18.36 9.33
N LYS A 263 -11.79 19.68 9.42
CA LYS A 263 -12.10 20.38 10.68
C LYS A 263 -13.54 20.14 11.12
N SER A 264 -14.50 20.31 10.23
CA SER A 264 -15.93 20.28 10.57
C SER A 264 -16.49 18.88 10.73
N GLN A 265 -16.00 17.89 9.97
CA GLN A 265 -16.51 16.52 9.97
C GLN A 265 -15.68 15.59 10.85
N LEU A 266 -14.34 15.67 10.78
CA LEU A 266 -13.46 14.80 11.57
C LEU A 266 -12.93 15.45 12.85
N GLY A 267 -13.05 16.77 13.00
CA GLY A 267 -12.46 17.50 14.12
C GLY A 267 -10.93 17.52 14.05
N LEU A 268 -10.37 17.31 12.86
CA LEU A 268 -8.93 17.19 12.61
C LEU A 268 -8.43 18.33 11.74
N LYS A 269 -7.12 18.59 11.78
CA LYS A 269 -6.46 19.52 10.88
C LYS A 269 -5.06 19.03 10.53
N LEU A 270 -4.54 19.54 9.42
CA LEU A 270 -3.16 19.34 8.99
C LEU A 270 -2.31 20.53 9.43
N VAL A 271 -1.18 20.26 10.08
CA VAL A 271 -0.21 21.28 10.50
C VAL A 271 1.12 21.00 9.84
N LYS A 272 1.68 21.97 9.10
CA LYS A 272 3.02 21.84 8.52
C LYS A 272 4.04 21.74 9.65
N GLN A 273 4.89 20.72 9.60
CA GLN A 273 6.00 20.57 10.54
C GLN A 273 7.17 19.81 9.90
N THR A 274 8.28 19.72 10.61
CA THR A 274 9.33 18.75 10.31
C THR A 274 9.03 17.46 11.04
N GLY A 275 9.01 16.35 10.31
CA GLY A 275 8.80 15.02 10.87
C GLY A 275 9.76 14.02 10.24
N THR A 276 9.92 12.89 10.90
CA THR A 276 10.76 11.80 10.41
C THR A 276 9.93 10.90 9.49
N VAL A 277 10.39 10.71 8.26
CA VAL A 277 9.77 9.81 7.28
C VAL A 277 10.75 8.71 6.95
N SER A 278 10.29 7.46 7.00
CA SER A 278 11.03 6.30 6.51
C SER A 278 10.65 6.07 5.05
N THR A 279 11.64 6.00 4.18
CA THR A 279 11.46 5.82 2.74
C THR A 279 12.25 4.60 2.26
N LEU A 280 11.66 3.77 1.41
CA LEU A 280 12.38 2.67 0.78
C LEU A 280 13.34 3.22 -0.29
N VAL A 281 14.63 2.87 -0.16
CA VAL A 281 15.67 3.21 -1.13
C VAL A 281 16.18 1.94 -1.78
N VAL A 282 16.36 1.99 -3.11
CA VAL A 282 16.99 0.89 -3.86
C VAL A 282 18.50 1.09 -3.87
N ASP A 283 19.22 0.15 -3.28
CA ASP A 283 20.68 0.12 -3.25
C ASP A 283 21.27 -0.47 -4.52
N HIS A 284 20.64 -1.55 -4.99
CA HIS A 284 21.11 -2.30 -6.15
C HIS A 284 19.93 -2.90 -6.89
N ILE A 285 20.02 -2.89 -8.22
CA ILE A 285 19.07 -3.57 -9.10
C ILE A 285 19.72 -3.82 -10.46
N GLU A 286 19.50 -5.01 -11.00
CA GLU A 286 20.00 -5.49 -12.28
C GLU A 286 18.83 -5.82 -13.22
N LYS A 287 19.11 -5.79 -14.52
CA LYS A 287 18.18 -6.35 -15.50
C LYS A 287 18.01 -7.84 -15.22
N PRO A 288 16.80 -8.39 -15.40
CA PRO A 288 16.57 -9.78 -15.06
C PRO A 288 17.35 -10.70 -15.99
N SER A 289 17.81 -11.83 -15.47
CA SER A 289 18.35 -12.89 -16.32
C SER A 289 17.23 -13.43 -17.22
N GLU A 290 17.54 -13.64 -18.51
CA GLU A 290 16.63 -14.31 -19.43
C GLU A 290 16.25 -15.70 -18.88
N ASN A 291 14.99 -16.12 -19.10
CA ASN A 291 14.50 -17.43 -18.65
C ASN A 291 15.04 -18.55 -19.52
#